data_AF-A0AB38HY57-F1
#
_entry.id   AF-A0AB38HY57-F1
#
_cell.length_a   1.000
_cell.length_b   1.000
_cell.length_c   1.000
_cell.angle_alpha   90.00
_cell.angle_beta   90.00
_cell.angle_gamma   90.00
#
_symmetry.space_group_name_H-M   'P 1'
#
loop_
_entity.id
_entity.type
_entity.pdbx_description
1 polymer ?
#
loop_
_entity_poly.entity_id
_entity_poly.type
_entity_poly.pdbx_seq_one_letter_code
_entity_poly.pdbx_strand_id
1 'polypeptide(L)'
;MRFLIAASLIALAVVQPGAAADLSAYKRPLTVPFEGVTVYSPQLATLGKMLFFDPRLSGNKNMTCASCHNPSFGFETPVTTPIGAANTALARQAPTVLNVAWVTPFFWDGRAPNLEEQAAGPITAAAEMNGKLDTAVTEMQGIPDYKKWFDEVFPDKGVTKETMLTAIATYERTVVSNWSPFDRWVDGDEKAVSDGAKRGFELFTGTAGCSSCHTGWNFTDNKFHDIGLPGDDIGRYKIDASSADNKYAFKTPGLRNTLYRGPYMHDGSLKSMDEVIVHYESGGVSRPSLDKAMSPFLLTDQESKDLIAFLGTLTAEKQDIPLPTLPN
;
A
#
# COMPACT_ATOMS: atom_id res chain seq x y z
N MET A 1 -44.46 56.28 -19.95
CA MET A 1 -44.21 54.82 -20.04
C MET A 1 -43.20 54.56 -21.15
N ARG A 2 -41.94 54.28 -20.81
CA ARG A 2 -40.93 53.76 -21.74
C ARG A 2 -40.39 52.48 -21.10
N PHE A 3 -40.71 51.33 -21.68
CA PHE A 3 -40.18 50.04 -21.27
C PHE A 3 -38.78 49.88 -21.89
N LEU A 4 -37.76 49.74 -21.06
CA LEU A 4 -36.42 49.31 -21.46
C LEU A 4 -36.36 47.79 -21.31
N ILE A 5 -36.21 47.10 -22.43
CA ILE A 5 -35.98 45.64 -22.47
C ILE A 5 -34.48 45.44 -22.25
N ALA A 6 -34.11 44.88 -21.10
CA ALA A 6 -32.74 44.43 -20.83
C ALA A 6 -32.54 43.05 -21.46
N ALA A 7 -31.67 42.97 -22.47
CA ALA A 7 -31.23 41.71 -23.04
C ALA A 7 -30.14 41.11 -22.15
N SER A 8 -30.45 40.01 -21.45
CA SER A 8 -29.48 39.22 -20.70
C SER A 8 -28.62 38.40 -21.66
N LEU A 9 -27.36 38.79 -21.82
CA LEU A 9 -26.33 37.97 -22.46
C LEU A 9 -25.98 36.81 -21.53
N ILE A 10 -26.35 35.59 -21.93
CA ILE A 10 -25.87 34.36 -21.30
C ILE A 10 -24.43 34.15 -21.77
N ALA A 11 -23.46 34.40 -20.90
CA ALA A 11 -22.07 34.04 -21.15
C ALA A 11 -21.93 32.52 -21.01
N LEU A 12 -21.77 31.81 -22.12
CA LEU A 12 -21.28 30.44 -22.13
C LEU A 12 -19.84 30.46 -21.61
N ALA A 13 -19.64 29.97 -20.39
CA ALA A 13 -18.30 29.71 -19.87
C ALA A 13 -17.68 28.60 -20.72
N VAL A 14 -16.71 28.98 -21.56
CA VAL A 14 -15.83 28.03 -22.21
C VAL A 14 -14.95 27.42 -21.11
N VAL A 15 -15.23 26.18 -20.75
CA VAL A 15 -14.35 25.38 -19.89
C VAL A 15 -13.02 25.28 -20.62
N GLN A 16 -11.99 25.97 -20.12
CA GLN A 16 -10.66 25.77 -20.66
C GLN A 16 -10.22 24.34 -20.33
N PRO A 17 -9.58 23.62 -21.28
CA PRO A 17 -8.96 22.35 -20.97
C PRO A 17 -7.97 22.60 -19.84
N GLY A 18 -8.13 21.88 -18.72
CA GLY A 18 -7.17 21.91 -17.62
C GLY A 18 -5.78 21.60 -18.18
N ALA A 19 -4.75 22.21 -17.61
CA ALA A 19 -3.38 21.88 -17.97
C ALA A 19 -3.20 20.36 -17.88
N ALA A 20 -2.79 19.71 -18.97
CA ALA A 20 -2.58 18.27 -19.01
C ALA A 20 -1.65 17.90 -17.85
N ALA A 21 -2.09 16.96 -17.00
CA ALA A 21 -1.31 16.52 -15.86
C ALA A 21 0.07 16.02 -16.33
N ASP A 22 1.13 16.45 -15.64
CA ASP A 22 2.50 16.09 -15.99
C ASP A 22 2.74 14.60 -15.70
N LEU A 23 2.63 13.77 -16.73
CA LEU A 23 2.89 12.33 -16.66
C LEU A 23 4.30 12.01 -16.15
N SER A 24 5.27 12.91 -16.36
CA SER A 24 6.65 12.67 -15.92
C SER A 24 6.77 12.61 -14.39
N ALA A 25 5.86 13.26 -13.65
CA ALA A 25 5.79 13.17 -12.19
C ALA A 25 5.47 11.75 -11.69
N TYR A 26 4.88 10.90 -12.54
CA TYR A 26 4.53 9.52 -12.22
C TYR A 26 5.53 8.48 -12.79
N LYS A 27 6.66 8.95 -13.32
CA LYS A 27 7.69 8.09 -13.89
C LYS A 27 8.20 7.08 -12.87
N ARG A 28 8.11 5.80 -13.23
CA ARG A 28 8.58 4.69 -12.42
C ARG A 28 10.11 4.69 -12.29
N PRO A 29 10.67 4.47 -11.07
CA PRO A 29 12.09 4.31 -10.86
C PRO A 29 12.59 3.00 -11.49
N LEU A 30 13.82 3.03 -11.99
CA LEU A 30 14.45 1.87 -12.65
C LEU A 30 15.18 0.95 -11.66
N THR A 31 15.42 1.42 -10.44
CA THR A 31 16.16 0.70 -9.40
C THR A 31 15.38 0.68 -8.09
N VAL A 32 15.52 -0.42 -7.36
CA VAL A 32 14.99 -0.57 -6.00
C VAL A 32 16.00 0.06 -5.03
N PRO A 33 15.57 0.93 -4.10
CA PRO A 33 16.47 1.57 -3.16
C PRO A 33 16.92 0.59 -2.07
N PHE A 34 18.22 0.29 -2.08
CA PHE A 34 18.90 -0.49 -1.03
C PHE A 34 20.03 0.31 -0.35
N GLU A 35 20.52 1.36 -1.01
CA GLU A 35 21.64 2.19 -0.53
C GLU A 35 21.36 2.80 0.86
N GLY A 36 22.33 2.68 1.77
CA GLY A 36 22.24 3.22 3.13
C GLY A 36 21.30 2.44 4.07
N VAL A 37 20.68 1.36 3.61
CA VAL A 37 19.71 0.57 4.38
C VAL A 37 20.20 -0.86 4.60
N THR A 38 20.47 -1.60 3.51
CA THR A 38 20.99 -2.97 3.55
C THR A 38 21.76 -3.26 2.27
N VAL A 39 22.86 -4.00 2.36
CA VAL A 39 23.61 -4.39 1.16
C VAL A 39 22.83 -5.51 0.45
N TYR A 40 22.28 -5.20 -0.71
CA TYR A 40 21.51 -6.17 -1.49
C TYR A 40 22.40 -7.29 -2.06
N SER A 41 21.93 -8.53 -1.92
CA SER A 41 22.36 -9.66 -2.73
C SER A 41 21.17 -10.58 -3.05
N PRO A 42 21.17 -11.28 -4.20
CA PRO A 42 20.14 -12.27 -4.53
C PRO A 42 20.04 -13.39 -3.48
N GLN A 43 21.16 -13.79 -2.88
CA GLN A 43 21.22 -14.80 -1.82
C GLN A 43 20.51 -14.32 -0.56
N LEU A 44 20.74 -13.06 -0.16
CA LEU A 44 20.08 -12.47 1.01
C LEU A 44 18.57 -12.33 0.79
N ALA A 45 18.14 -11.89 -0.39
CA ALA A 45 16.72 -11.84 -0.75
C ALA A 45 16.09 -13.23 -0.79
N THR A 46 16.83 -14.25 -1.24
CA THR A 46 16.37 -15.65 -1.23
C THR A 46 16.21 -16.17 0.20
N LEU A 47 17.16 -15.87 1.10
CA LEU A 47 17.04 -16.17 2.52
C LEU A 47 15.82 -15.50 3.15
N GLY A 48 15.64 -14.20 2.88
CA GLY A 48 14.47 -13.44 3.33
C GLY A 48 13.16 -14.04 2.85
N LYS A 49 13.12 -14.46 1.59
CA LYS A 49 11.96 -15.13 1.01
C LYS A 49 11.66 -16.45 1.73
N MET A 50 12.65 -17.28 2.01
CA MET A 50 12.44 -18.51 2.76
C MET A 50 11.80 -18.20 4.12
N LEU A 51 12.33 -17.21 4.86
CA LEU A 51 11.79 -16.79 6.15
C LEU A 51 10.36 -16.21 6.07
N PHE A 52 10.06 -15.39 5.05
CA PHE A 52 8.73 -14.80 4.85
C PHE A 52 7.61 -15.86 4.71
N PHE A 53 7.96 -17.03 4.15
CA PHE A 53 7.05 -18.16 3.96
C PHE A 53 7.26 -19.27 5.01
N ASP A 54 8.09 -19.07 6.04
CA ASP A 54 8.38 -20.10 7.03
C ASP A 54 7.45 -20.01 8.24
N PRO A 55 6.58 -21.01 8.49
CA PRO A 55 5.66 -20.95 9.59
C PRO A 55 6.34 -21.07 10.96
N ARG A 56 7.57 -21.57 11.01
CA ARG A 56 8.36 -21.76 12.25
C ARG A 56 8.70 -20.44 12.95
N LEU A 57 8.47 -19.29 12.31
CA LEU A 57 8.55 -17.97 12.95
C LEU A 57 7.35 -17.69 13.89
N SER A 58 6.20 -18.34 13.67
CA SER A 58 5.00 -18.19 14.49
C SER A 58 5.02 -19.12 15.71
N GLY A 59 4.40 -18.70 16.81
CA GLY A 59 4.40 -19.46 18.08
C GLY A 59 3.81 -20.87 17.95
N ASN A 60 2.77 -21.03 17.13
CA ASN A 60 2.09 -22.30 16.87
C ASN A 60 2.54 -22.99 15.57
N LYS A 61 3.57 -22.45 14.89
CA LYS A 61 4.11 -22.99 13.63
C LYS A 61 3.07 -23.21 12.54
N ASN A 62 2.07 -22.34 12.46
CA ASN A 62 0.92 -22.45 11.55
C ASN A 62 0.64 -21.17 10.75
N MET A 63 1.44 -20.13 10.93
CA MET A 63 1.28 -18.84 10.26
C MET A 63 2.59 -18.33 9.70
N THR A 64 2.53 -17.70 8.53
CA THR A 64 3.64 -17.05 7.84
C THR A 64 3.32 -15.58 7.60
N CYS A 65 4.28 -14.79 7.12
CA CYS A 65 3.99 -13.45 6.63
C CYS A 65 2.96 -13.51 5.47
N ALA A 66 3.10 -14.51 4.60
CA ALA A 66 2.19 -14.74 3.48
C ALA A 66 0.76 -15.16 3.88
N SER A 67 0.51 -15.55 5.15
CA SER A 67 -0.85 -15.80 5.64
C SER A 67 -1.71 -14.52 5.66
N CYS A 68 -1.08 -13.35 5.88
CA CYS A 68 -1.74 -12.05 5.86
C CYS A 68 -1.35 -11.18 4.65
N HIS A 69 -0.21 -11.46 4.02
CA HIS A 69 0.31 -10.75 2.86
C HIS A 69 0.45 -11.71 1.67
N ASN A 70 -0.67 -12.21 1.15
CA ASN A 70 -0.68 -13.31 0.21
C ASN A 70 -0.32 -12.84 -1.22
N PRO A 71 0.74 -13.39 -1.84
CA PRO A 71 1.14 -13.08 -3.23
C PRO A 71 0.00 -13.10 -4.25
N SER A 72 -0.92 -14.07 -4.13
CA SER A 72 -2.03 -14.25 -5.07
C SER A 72 -3.08 -13.14 -5.00
N PHE A 73 -3.08 -12.34 -3.93
CA PHE A 73 -4.00 -11.23 -3.71
C PHE A 73 -3.25 -9.89 -3.62
N GLY A 74 -2.16 -9.75 -4.39
CA GLY A 74 -1.38 -8.51 -4.40
C GLY A 74 -0.70 -8.22 -3.05
N PHE A 75 -0.28 -9.28 -2.36
CA PHE A 75 0.30 -9.23 -1.01
C PHE A 75 -0.63 -8.65 0.07
N GLU A 76 -1.93 -8.87 -0.09
CA GLU A 76 -2.97 -8.65 0.93
C GLU A 76 -3.78 -9.93 1.13
N THR A 77 -4.95 -9.83 1.75
CA THR A 77 -5.92 -10.92 1.84
C THR A 77 -7.32 -10.45 1.45
N PRO A 78 -8.14 -11.29 0.79
CA PRO A 78 -9.47 -10.92 0.30
C PRO A 78 -10.52 -11.00 1.42
N VAL A 79 -10.18 -10.57 2.62
CA VAL A 79 -11.04 -10.59 3.82
C VAL A 79 -10.96 -9.23 4.51
N THR A 80 -12.03 -8.84 5.21
CA THR A 80 -12.14 -7.55 5.92
C THR A 80 -10.93 -7.29 6.82
N THR A 81 -10.61 -8.24 7.70
CA THR A 81 -9.35 -8.26 8.42
C THR A 81 -8.81 -9.69 8.48
N PRO A 82 -7.47 -9.89 8.40
CA PRO A 82 -6.88 -11.22 8.47
C PRO A 82 -7.16 -11.91 9.82
N ILE A 83 -6.98 -13.24 9.83
CA ILE A 83 -7.09 -14.04 11.04
C ILE A 83 -5.70 -14.26 11.65
N GLY A 84 -5.59 -13.96 12.94
CA GLY A 84 -4.38 -14.08 13.75
C GLY A 84 -4.17 -15.45 14.41
N ALA A 85 -3.12 -15.57 15.23
CA ALA A 85 -2.70 -16.82 15.88
C ALA A 85 -3.74 -17.41 16.82
N ALA A 86 -4.61 -16.57 17.40
CA ALA A 86 -5.72 -16.98 18.25
C ALA A 86 -6.97 -17.42 17.46
N ASN A 87 -6.87 -17.55 16.13
CA ASN A 87 -8.00 -17.78 15.22
C ASN A 87 -9.09 -16.69 15.34
N THR A 88 -8.64 -15.46 15.61
CA THR A 88 -9.49 -14.27 15.75
C THR A 88 -9.13 -13.25 14.69
N ALA A 89 -10.15 -12.54 14.20
CA ALA A 89 -9.95 -11.41 13.30
C ALA A 89 -9.07 -10.33 13.96
N LEU A 90 -8.13 -9.79 13.19
CA LEU A 90 -7.29 -8.67 13.61
C LEU A 90 -8.09 -7.36 13.60
N ALA A 91 -7.56 -6.36 14.30
CA ALA A 91 -8.20 -5.04 14.42
C ALA A 91 -8.14 -4.21 13.13
N ARG A 92 -7.22 -4.54 12.21
CA ARG A 92 -7.02 -3.82 10.94
C ARG A 92 -6.81 -4.81 9.81
N GLN A 93 -7.10 -4.34 8.60
CA GLN A 93 -6.72 -4.99 7.35
C GLN A 93 -5.18 -4.98 7.21
N ALA A 94 -4.61 -6.05 6.65
CA ALA A 94 -3.17 -6.12 6.40
C ALA A 94 -2.80 -5.38 5.10
N PRO A 95 -2.07 -4.24 5.19
CA PRO A 95 -1.70 -3.48 4.00
C PRO A 95 -0.77 -4.29 3.10
N THR A 96 -0.78 -4.03 1.79
CA THR A 96 0.14 -4.70 0.85
C THR A 96 1.61 -4.51 1.22
N VAL A 97 2.44 -5.53 0.96
CA VAL A 97 3.90 -5.39 0.93
C VAL A 97 4.45 -5.01 -0.45
N LEU A 98 3.60 -4.77 -1.45
CA LEU A 98 4.04 -4.29 -2.76
C LEU A 98 4.69 -2.90 -2.65
N ASN A 99 5.87 -2.77 -3.26
CA ASN A 99 6.61 -1.52 -3.39
C ASN A 99 7.04 -0.89 -2.05
N VAL A 100 7.17 -1.67 -0.98
CA VAL A 100 7.52 -1.14 0.35
C VAL A 100 8.94 -0.56 0.44
N ALA A 101 9.80 -0.80 -0.55
CA ALA A 101 11.11 -0.16 -0.63
C ALA A 101 11.05 1.38 -0.74
N TRP A 102 9.93 1.95 -1.23
CA TRP A 102 9.74 3.41 -1.38
C TRP A 102 8.76 4.00 -0.36
N VAL A 103 8.44 3.24 0.68
CA VAL A 103 7.42 3.57 1.65
C VAL A 103 8.07 3.65 3.02
N THR A 104 7.84 4.75 3.73
CA THR A 104 8.21 4.90 5.15
C THR A 104 7.40 6.05 5.75
N PRO A 105 6.96 5.97 7.02
CA PRO A 105 7.09 4.83 7.94
C PRO A 105 6.08 3.70 7.63
N PHE A 106 6.15 2.60 8.36
CA PHE A 106 5.36 1.36 8.14
C PHE A 106 4.16 1.22 9.07
N PHE A 107 3.26 0.30 8.71
CA PHE A 107 1.89 0.16 9.21
C PHE A 107 0.96 1.33 8.84
N TRP A 108 -0.34 1.11 9.05
CA TRP A 108 -1.38 2.13 8.84
C TRP A 108 -1.21 3.38 9.72
N ASP A 109 -0.63 3.24 10.91
CA ASP A 109 -0.40 4.35 11.88
C ASP A 109 1.03 4.88 11.88
N GLY A 110 1.93 4.28 11.11
CA GLY A 110 3.32 4.75 10.99
C GLY A 110 4.21 4.42 12.18
N ARG A 111 3.85 3.43 13.00
CA ARG A 111 4.58 3.14 14.25
C ARG A 111 5.97 2.51 14.08
N ALA A 112 6.29 1.99 12.89
CA ALA A 112 7.60 1.41 12.61
C ALA A 112 8.38 2.28 11.61
N PRO A 113 9.59 2.75 11.95
CA PRO A 113 10.39 3.65 11.11
C PRO A 113 11.10 2.92 9.95
N ASN A 114 11.33 1.61 10.06
CA ASN A 114 12.02 0.78 9.06
C ASN A 114 11.35 -0.61 8.94
N LEU A 115 11.71 -1.36 7.89
CA LEU A 115 11.13 -2.68 7.61
C LEU A 115 11.59 -3.73 8.63
N GLU A 116 12.79 -3.62 9.16
CA GLU A 116 13.34 -4.55 10.13
C GLU A 116 12.52 -4.51 11.45
N GLU A 117 12.18 -3.31 11.92
CA GLU A 117 11.27 -3.09 13.04
C GLU A 117 9.82 -3.47 12.69
N GLN A 118 9.40 -3.22 11.45
CA GLN A 118 8.08 -3.67 10.98
C GLN A 118 7.98 -5.19 11.03
N ALA A 119 8.95 -5.94 10.50
CA ALA A 119 8.96 -7.40 10.46
C ALA A 119 9.00 -8.02 11.86
N ALA A 120 9.67 -7.37 12.82
CA ALA A 120 9.70 -7.80 14.22
C ALA A 120 8.31 -7.73 14.90
N GLY A 121 7.49 -6.76 14.50
CA GLY A 121 6.15 -6.53 15.06
C GLY A 121 5.23 -7.75 14.95
N PRO A 122 4.86 -8.22 13.75
CA PRO A 122 3.97 -9.35 13.53
C PRO A 122 4.46 -10.64 14.19
N ILE A 123 5.77 -10.90 14.15
CA ILE A 123 6.37 -12.08 14.77
C ILE A 123 6.06 -12.12 16.27
N THR A 124 6.11 -10.97 16.96
CA THR A 124 5.98 -10.90 18.42
C THR A 124 4.58 -10.50 18.90
N ALA A 125 3.73 -9.96 18.02
CA ALA A 125 2.38 -9.56 18.37
C ALA A 125 1.51 -10.79 18.71
N ALA A 126 0.96 -10.81 19.93
CA ALA A 126 0.15 -11.92 20.43
C ALA A 126 -1.11 -12.18 19.59
N ALA A 127 -1.67 -11.12 18.99
CA ALA A 127 -2.81 -11.25 18.08
C ALA A 127 -2.40 -11.80 16.71
N GLU A 128 -1.17 -11.55 16.24
CA GLU A 128 -0.72 -11.90 14.88
C GLU A 128 -0.02 -13.26 14.85
N MET A 129 1.31 -13.34 14.89
CA MET A 129 2.01 -14.63 14.83
C MET A 129 2.27 -15.25 16.21
N ASN A 130 2.13 -14.46 17.30
CA ASN A 130 2.34 -14.88 18.69
C ASN A 130 3.65 -15.66 18.92
N GLY A 131 4.69 -15.33 18.18
CA GLY A 131 6.02 -15.90 18.27
C GLY A 131 6.91 -15.14 19.25
N LYS A 132 8.14 -15.63 19.40
CA LYS A 132 9.21 -14.97 20.17
C LYS A 132 10.47 -15.00 19.33
N LEU A 133 11.08 -13.83 19.11
CA LEU A 133 12.28 -13.72 18.27
C LEU A 133 13.44 -14.60 18.79
N ASP A 134 13.64 -14.70 20.10
CA ASP A 134 14.67 -15.60 20.66
C ASP A 134 14.41 -17.06 20.32
N THR A 135 13.15 -17.51 20.44
CA THR A 135 12.75 -18.88 20.09
C THR A 135 12.92 -19.14 18.60
N ALA A 136 12.49 -18.20 17.74
CA ALA A 136 12.67 -18.30 16.30
C ALA A 136 14.15 -18.41 15.92
N VAL A 137 15.02 -17.59 16.53
CA VAL A 137 16.48 -17.66 16.30
C VAL A 137 17.04 -19.02 16.71
N THR A 138 16.71 -19.54 17.90
CA THR A 138 17.15 -20.87 18.33
C THR A 138 16.65 -21.97 17.38
N GLU A 139 15.43 -21.85 16.88
CA GLU A 139 14.87 -22.80 15.92
C GLU A 139 15.62 -22.77 14.58
N MET A 140 15.87 -21.58 14.02
CA MET A 140 16.64 -21.42 12.79
C MET A 140 18.10 -21.88 12.94
N GLN A 141 18.71 -21.68 14.12
CA GLN A 141 20.04 -22.20 14.45
C GLN A 141 20.10 -23.73 14.47
N GLY A 142 19.00 -24.38 14.87
CA GLY A 142 18.88 -25.84 14.94
C GLY A 142 18.70 -26.51 13.57
N ILE A 143 18.43 -25.75 12.51
CA ILE A 143 18.20 -26.26 11.15
C ILE A 143 19.52 -26.15 10.35
N PRO A 144 20.17 -27.27 10.00
CA PRO A 144 21.51 -27.24 9.39
C PRO A 144 21.57 -26.42 8.11
N ASP A 145 20.54 -26.48 7.27
CA ASP A 145 20.52 -25.72 6.02
C ASP A 145 20.34 -24.21 6.26
N TYR A 146 19.54 -23.79 7.24
CA TYR A 146 19.48 -22.37 7.61
C TYR A 146 20.83 -21.88 8.13
N LYS A 147 21.49 -22.66 8.99
CA LYS A 147 22.84 -22.28 9.47
C LYS A 147 23.79 -22.02 8.30
N LYS A 148 23.83 -22.91 7.29
CA LYS A 148 24.67 -22.72 6.09
C LYS A 148 24.28 -21.44 5.33
N TRP A 149 22.99 -21.21 5.10
CA TRP A 149 22.51 -19.99 4.43
C TRP A 149 22.97 -18.72 5.15
N PHE A 150 22.77 -18.67 6.47
CA PHE A 150 23.15 -17.53 7.28
C PHE A 150 24.68 -17.35 7.37
N ASP A 151 25.46 -18.42 7.50
CA ASP A 151 26.92 -18.35 7.48
C ASP A 151 27.44 -17.83 6.11
N GLU A 152 26.76 -18.15 5.01
CA GLU A 152 27.17 -17.69 3.68
C GLU A 152 26.85 -16.20 3.43
N VAL A 153 25.65 -15.74 3.81
CA VAL A 153 25.26 -14.35 3.60
C VAL A 153 25.69 -13.39 4.72
N PHE A 154 26.06 -13.92 5.89
CA PHE A 154 26.50 -13.17 7.07
C PHE A 154 27.69 -13.85 7.79
N PRO A 155 28.89 -13.90 7.15
CA PRO A 155 30.03 -14.75 7.56
C PRO A 155 30.59 -14.58 8.97
N ASP A 156 30.24 -13.51 9.69
CA ASP A 156 30.69 -13.27 11.08
C ASP A 156 29.54 -13.16 12.09
N LYS A 157 28.29 -13.16 11.62
CA LYS A 157 27.11 -12.99 12.47
C LYS A 157 26.28 -14.26 12.57
N GLY A 158 26.15 -15.00 11.47
CA GLY A 158 25.29 -16.19 11.39
C GLY A 158 23.82 -15.88 11.70
N VAL A 159 23.13 -16.82 12.33
CA VAL A 159 21.70 -16.71 12.67
C VAL A 159 21.52 -15.89 13.96
N THR A 160 21.01 -14.66 13.82
CA THR A 160 20.70 -13.73 14.92
C THR A 160 19.37 -13.04 14.65
N LYS A 161 18.81 -12.34 15.65
CA LYS A 161 17.62 -11.50 15.43
C LYS A 161 17.85 -10.47 14.32
N GLU A 162 18.99 -9.79 14.37
CA GLU A 162 19.36 -8.74 13.42
C GLU A 162 19.44 -9.29 11.99
N THR A 163 20.19 -10.38 11.78
CA THR A 163 20.38 -10.97 10.45
C THR A 163 19.09 -11.57 9.90
N MET A 164 18.23 -12.16 10.75
CA MET A 164 16.93 -12.69 10.34
C MET A 164 15.97 -11.58 9.87
N LEU A 165 15.86 -10.50 10.65
CA LEU A 165 15.02 -9.35 10.29
C LEU A 165 15.57 -8.62 9.05
N THR A 166 16.89 -8.48 8.94
CA THR A 166 17.55 -7.91 7.74
C THR A 166 17.27 -8.74 6.50
N ALA A 167 17.27 -10.08 6.60
CA ALA A 167 16.94 -10.95 5.48
C ALA A 167 15.48 -10.77 5.04
N ILE A 168 14.53 -10.84 5.97
CA ILE A 168 13.09 -10.63 5.70
C ILE A 168 12.87 -9.27 5.03
N ALA A 169 13.39 -8.20 5.63
CA ALA A 169 13.25 -6.85 5.12
C ALA A 169 13.92 -6.67 3.74
N THR A 170 15.06 -7.33 3.48
CA THR A 170 15.67 -7.36 2.15
C THR A 170 14.74 -7.98 1.12
N TYR A 171 14.09 -9.11 1.43
CA TYR A 171 13.11 -9.73 0.53
C TYR A 171 11.92 -8.82 0.29
N GLU A 172 11.33 -8.23 1.33
CA GLU A 172 10.19 -7.33 1.20
C GLU A 172 10.48 -6.14 0.27
N ARG A 173 11.70 -5.58 0.30
CA ARG A 173 12.13 -4.54 -0.64
C ARG A 173 12.13 -5.02 -2.10
N THR A 174 12.39 -6.30 -2.36
CA THR A 174 12.32 -6.90 -3.71
C THR A 174 10.90 -7.17 -4.18
N VAL A 175 9.90 -7.07 -3.30
CA VAL A 175 8.49 -7.25 -3.65
C VAL A 175 7.98 -6.00 -4.34
N VAL A 176 8.19 -5.94 -5.65
CA VAL A 176 7.84 -4.80 -6.50
C VAL A 176 6.78 -5.21 -7.51
N SER A 177 5.74 -4.39 -7.66
CA SER A 177 4.74 -4.53 -8.73
C SER A 177 5.40 -4.52 -10.11
N ASN A 178 4.99 -5.35 -11.06
CA ASN A 178 5.54 -5.32 -12.42
C ASN A 178 5.10 -4.06 -13.20
N TRP A 179 5.62 -3.89 -14.42
CA TRP A 179 5.20 -2.81 -15.31
C TRP A 179 3.72 -2.94 -15.66
N SER A 180 3.01 -1.83 -15.55
CA SER A 180 1.58 -1.70 -15.79
C SER A 180 1.31 -0.95 -17.10
N PRO A 181 0.09 -1.04 -17.66
CA PRO A 181 -0.31 -0.22 -18.80
C PRO A 181 -0.06 1.28 -18.58
N PHE A 182 -0.26 1.78 -17.36
CA PHE A 182 0.03 3.17 -17.01
C PHE A 182 1.51 3.53 -17.16
N ASP A 183 2.43 2.64 -16.75
CA ASP A 183 3.88 2.89 -16.89
C ASP A 183 4.27 3.03 -18.36
N ARG A 184 3.72 2.16 -19.22
CA ARG A 184 3.97 2.23 -20.67
C ARG A 184 3.44 3.53 -21.27
N TRP A 185 2.30 4.02 -20.80
CA TRP A 185 1.76 5.30 -21.23
C TRP A 185 2.66 6.48 -20.79
N VAL A 186 3.13 6.48 -19.54
CA VAL A 186 4.12 7.46 -19.05
C VAL A 186 5.44 7.38 -19.83
N ASP A 187 5.80 6.21 -20.35
CA ASP A 187 6.95 5.98 -21.22
C ASP A 187 6.73 6.36 -22.69
N GLY A 188 5.52 6.82 -23.05
CA GLY A 188 5.18 7.35 -24.39
C GLY A 188 4.37 6.40 -25.29
N ASP A 189 3.99 5.21 -24.81
CA ASP A 189 3.07 4.34 -25.53
C ASP A 189 1.61 4.80 -25.37
N GLU A 190 1.18 5.68 -26.27
CA GLU A 190 -0.18 6.25 -26.28
C GLU A 190 -1.30 5.22 -26.42
N LYS A 191 -0.99 3.98 -26.83
CA LYS A 191 -1.96 2.89 -26.99
C LYS A 191 -2.01 1.98 -25.77
N ALA A 192 -1.14 2.17 -24.79
CA ALA A 192 -1.12 1.34 -23.58
C ALA A 192 -2.38 1.53 -22.73
N VAL A 193 -3.03 2.69 -22.80
CA VAL A 193 -4.26 2.99 -22.05
C VAL A 193 -5.36 3.48 -23.00
N SER A 194 -6.62 3.21 -22.65
CA SER A 194 -7.77 3.65 -23.43
C SER A 194 -8.07 5.13 -23.23
N ASP A 195 -8.83 5.74 -24.14
CA ASP A 195 -9.28 7.14 -23.98
C ASP A 195 -10.11 7.36 -22.71
N GLY A 196 -10.86 6.34 -22.26
CA GLY A 196 -11.57 6.38 -20.98
C GLY A 196 -10.62 6.45 -19.79
N ALA A 197 -9.53 5.67 -19.80
CA ALA A 197 -8.51 5.76 -18.76
C ALA A 197 -7.76 7.09 -18.78
N LYS A 198 -7.54 7.70 -19.96
CA LYS A 198 -6.96 9.05 -20.06
C LYS A 198 -7.84 10.10 -19.39
N ARG A 199 -9.16 10.09 -19.68
CA ARG A 199 -10.14 10.93 -18.98
C ARG A 199 -10.18 10.63 -17.47
N GLY A 200 -10.08 9.36 -17.08
CA GLY A 200 -9.99 8.95 -15.68
C GLY A 200 -8.79 9.55 -14.95
N PHE A 201 -7.63 9.65 -15.62
CA PHE A 201 -6.44 10.29 -15.06
C PHE A 201 -6.61 11.81 -14.92
N GLU A 202 -7.28 12.45 -15.88
CA GLU A 202 -7.65 13.88 -15.78
C GLU A 202 -8.58 14.14 -14.58
N LEU A 203 -9.56 13.25 -14.34
CA LEU A 203 -10.41 13.33 -13.15
C LEU A 203 -9.60 13.13 -11.86
N PHE A 204 -8.74 12.11 -11.82
CA PHE A 204 -7.90 11.77 -10.68
C PHE A 204 -6.98 12.92 -10.25
N THR A 205 -6.43 13.65 -11.22
CA THR A 205 -5.53 14.78 -11.00
C THR A 205 -6.21 16.14 -10.91
N GLY A 206 -7.45 16.23 -11.40
CA GLY A 206 -8.27 17.42 -11.42
C GLY A 206 -9.43 17.33 -10.43
N THR A 207 -10.66 17.24 -10.96
CA THR A 207 -11.90 17.44 -10.21
C THR A 207 -12.09 16.46 -9.05
N ALA A 208 -11.66 15.19 -9.17
CA ALA A 208 -11.77 14.21 -8.10
C ALA A 208 -10.66 14.38 -7.04
N GLY A 209 -9.61 15.16 -7.33
CA GLY A 209 -8.60 15.59 -6.36
C GLY A 209 -7.76 14.47 -5.72
N CYS A 210 -7.85 13.23 -6.21
CA CYS A 210 -7.21 12.06 -5.61
C CYS A 210 -5.68 12.19 -5.53
N SER A 211 -5.08 12.87 -6.52
CA SER A 211 -3.65 13.14 -6.54
C SER A 211 -3.16 14.09 -5.43
N SER A 212 -4.05 14.65 -4.60
CA SER A 212 -3.65 15.45 -3.42
C SER A 212 -2.89 14.60 -2.39
N CYS A 213 -3.21 13.31 -2.30
CA CYS A 213 -2.52 12.35 -1.42
C CYS A 213 -1.82 11.26 -2.23
N HIS A 214 -2.41 10.83 -3.35
CA HIS A 214 -1.88 9.74 -4.17
C HIS A 214 -0.95 10.26 -5.27
N THR A 215 0.28 10.61 -4.88
CA THR A 215 1.27 11.25 -5.75
C THR A 215 2.39 10.31 -6.21
N GLY A 216 3.10 10.73 -7.25
CA GLY A 216 4.31 10.07 -7.72
C GLY A 216 4.08 8.67 -8.28
N TRP A 217 5.16 7.99 -8.62
CA TRP A 217 5.09 6.69 -9.29
C TRP A 217 4.36 5.61 -8.48
N ASN A 218 4.42 5.64 -7.15
CA ASN A 218 3.77 4.63 -6.29
C ASN A 218 2.36 5.06 -5.85
N PHE A 219 1.89 6.23 -6.29
CA PHE A 219 0.57 6.78 -5.94
C PHE A 219 0.35 6.86 -4.42
N THR A 220 1.33 7.42 -3.72
CA THR A 220 1.26 7.69 -2.27
C THR A 220 2.24 8.79 -1.92
N ASP A 221 1.82 9.71 -1.07
CA ASP A 221 2.68 10.71 -0.46
C ASP A 221 3.34 10.22 0.85
N ASN A 222 3.02 8.99 1.29
CA ASN A 222 3.44 8.37 2.55
C ASN A 222 3.07 9.18 3.81
N LYS A 223 2.12 10.13 3.71
CA LYS A 223 1.63 10.91 4.84
C LYS A 223 0.36 10.31 5.42
N PHE A 224 -0.14 10.95 6.47
CA PHE A 224 -1.26 10.49 7.27
C PHE A 224 -2.43 11.45 7.11
N HIS A 225 -3.59 10.90 6.77
CA HIS A 225 -4.79 11.67 6.52
C HIS A 225 -5.97 11.02 7.20
N ASP A 226 -6.80 11.85 7.81
CA ASP A 226 -8.14 11.46 8.19
C ASP A 226 -9.06 11.65 6.99
N ILE A 227 -9.50 10.54 6.39
CA ILE A 227 -10.43 10.55 5.25
C ILE A 227 -11.91 10.58 5.68
N GLY A 228 -12.19 10.73 6.97
CA GLY A 228 -13.57 10.75 7.47
C GLY A 228 -14.24 9.38 7.46
N LEU A 229 -13.49 8.27 7.54
CA LEU A 229 -14.09 6.95 7.70
C LEU A 229 -14.80 6.85 9.07
N PRO A 230 -16.02 6.30 9.15
CA PRO A 230 -16.68 6.01 10.43
C PRO A 230 -15.88 4.97 11.23
N GLY A 231 -15.75 5.17 12.54
CA GLY A 231 -15.03 4.22 13.40
C GLY A 231 -14.48 4.89 14.67
N ASP A 232 -13.97 4.07 15.58
CA ASP A 232 -13.36 4.49 16.84
C ASP A 232 -11.83 4.32 16.86
N ASP A 233 -11.23 3.72 15.82
CA ASP A 233 -9.78 3.64 15.70
C ASP A 233 -9.16 5.01 15.44
N ILE A 234 -8.64 5.61 16.51
CA ILE A 234 -7.98 6.93 16.49
C ILE A 234 -6.64 6.95 15.72
N GLY A 235 -6.21 5.83 15.12
CA GLY A 235 -5.14 5.79 14.13
C GLY A 235 -3.79 6.27 14.65
N ARG A 236 -3.13 7.13 13.88
CA ARG A 236 -1.81 7.72 14.19
C ARG A 236 -1.75 8.41 15.55
N TYR A 237 -2.86 8.95 16.05
CA TYR A 237 -2.90 9.63 17.36
C TYR A 237 -2.48 8.74 18.54
N LYS A 238 -2.56 7.40 18.41
CA LYS A 238 -2.00 6.46 19.41
C LYS A 238 -0.48 6.55 19.52
N ILE A 239 0.17 6.95 18.43
CA ILE A 239 1.63 7.04 18.30
C ILE A 239 2.10 8.47 18.53
N ASP A 240 1.34 9.44 17.99
CA ASP A 240 1.68 10.86 18.04
C ASP A 240 0.43 11.71 18.31
N ALA A 241 0.25 12.08 19.58
CA ALA A 241 -0.86 12.91 20.04
C ALA A 241 -0.57 14.43 19.96
N SER A 242 0.57 14.84 19.40
CA SER A 242 1.00 16.24 19.38
C SER A 242 0.15 17.14 18.48
N SER A 243 -0.53 16.55 17.49
CA SER A 243 -1.45 17.24 16.58
C SER A 243 -2.84 16.59 16.61
N ALA A 244 -3.88 17.43 16.62
CA ALA A 244 -5.26 16.96 16.47
C ALA A 244 -5.50 16.30 15.10
N ASP A 245 -4.76 16.72 14.06
CA ASP A 245 -4.84 16.18 12.71
C ASP A 245 -4.43 14.70 12.64
N ASN A 246 -3.65 14.21 13.62
CA ASN A 246 -3.28 12.79 13.68
C ASN A 246 -4.45 11.88 14.13
N LYS A 247 -5.54 12.46 14.64
CA LYS A 247 -6.69 11.68 15.14
C LYS A 247 -7.48 11.11 13.97
N TYR A 248 -7.67 9.78 13.98
CA TYR A 248 -8.26 9.01 12.88
C TYR A 248 -7.45 9.06 11.58
N ALA A 249 -6.21 9.56 11.62
CA ALA A 249 -5.36 9.63 10.45
C ALA A 249 -4.62 8.32 10.22
N PHE A 250 -4.60 7.89 8.97
CA PHE A 250 -3.91 6.68 8.51
C PHE A 250 -3.05 7.01 7.30
N LYS A 251 -1.99 6.20 7.13
CA LYS A 251 -1.05 6.39 6.04
C LYS A 251 -1.72 6.17 4.69
N THR A 252 -1.49 7.06 3.73
CA THR A 252 -1.92 6.88 2.34
C THR A 252 -1.34 5.59 1.74
N PRO A 253 -2.15 4.57 1.39
CA PRO A 253 -1.64 3.38 0.75
C PRO A 253 -1.28 3.66 -0.73
N GLY A 254 -0.31 2.92 -1.27
CA GLY A 254 -0.04 2.96 -2.71
C GLY A 254 -1.18 2.35 -3.53
N LEU A 255 -1.47 2.91 -4.70
CA LEU A 255 -2.58 2.46 -5.56
C LEU A 255 -2.20 1.43 -6.63
N ARG A 256 -0.90 1.10 -6.76
CA ARG A 256 -0.42 0.04 -7.63
C ARG A 256 -1.19 -1.25 -7.34
N ASN A 257 -1.70 -1.92 -8.38
CA ASN A 257 -2.46 -3.16 -8.23
C ASN A 257 -3.72 -3.07 -7.33
N THR A 258 -4.35 -1.90 -7.16
CA THR A 258 -5.43 -1.72 -6.15
C THR A 258 -6.74 -2.45 -6.47
N LEU A 259 -7.13 -2.57 -7.75
CA LEU A 259 -8.48 -3.05 -8.09
C LEU A 259 -8.79 -4.50 -7.69
N TYR A 260 -7.78 -5.33 -7.42
CA TYR A 260 -7.96 -6.71 -6.98
C TYR A 260 -7.50 -6.96 -5.54
N ARG A 261 -7.22 -5.88 -4.78
CA ARG A 261 -6.84 -5.88 -3.37
C ARG A 261 -7.99 -5.46 -2.44
N GLY A 262 -9.24 -5.68 -2.87
CA GLY A 262 -10.39 -5.49 -1.99
C GLY A 262 -10.41 -6.56 -0.88
N PRO A 263 -11.04 -6.28 0.28
CA PRO A 263 -11.70 -5.02 0.64
C PRO A 263 -10.70 -3.92 1.04
N TYR A 264 -11.16 -2.67 1.01
CA TYR A 264 -10.36 -1.46 1.11
C TYR A 264 -10.44 -0.78 2.48
N MET A 265 -9.56 0.20 2.68
CA MET A 265 -9.34 0.97 3.91
C MET A 265 -8.61 0.17 4.99
N HIS A 266 -8.23 0.87 6.07
CA HIS A 266 -7.47 0.27 7.17
C HIS A 266 -8.25 -0.80 7.95
N ASP A 267 -9.56 -0.84 7.80
CA ASP A 267 -10.49 -1.74 8.50
C ASP A 267 -11.21 -2.72 7.55
N GLY A 268 -10.97 -2.63 6.23
CA GLY A 268 -11.63 -3.47 5.24
C GLY A 268 -13.14 -3.21 5.10
N SER A 269 -13.62 -2.03 5.52
CA SER A 269 -15.06 -1.70 5.55
C SER A 269 -15.68 -1.54 4.17
N LEU A 270 -14.92 -1.13 3.15
CA LEU A 270 -15.41 -0.88 1.80
C LEU A 270 -15.07 -2.06 0.88
N LYS A 271 -16.07 -2.65 0.24
CA LYS A 271 -15.96 -3.93 -0.47
C LYS A 271 -15.65 -3.80 -1.96
N SER A 272 -15.93 -2.65 -2.54
CA SER A 272 -15.74 -2.38 -3.97
C SER A 272 -15.13 -1.00 -4.21
N MET A 273 -14.54 -0.81 -5.39
CA MET A 273 -14.04 0.51 -5.78
C MET A 273 -15.18 1.53 -5.92
N ASP A 274 -16.39 1.09 -6.26
CA ASP A 274 -17.56 1.98 -6.26
C ASP A 274 -17.86 2.51 -4.86
N GLU A 275 -17.80 1.66 -3.81
CA GLU A 275 -17.98 2.11 -2.42
C GLU A 275 -16.86 3.07 -1.98
N VAL A 276 -15.63 2.85 -2.46
CA VAL A 276 -14.50 3.77 -2.25
C VAL A 276 -14.77 5.13 -2.89
N ILE A 277 -15.21 5.17 -4.14
CA ILE A 277 -15.52 6.42 -4.85
C ILE A 277 -16.66 7.16 -4.15
N VAL A 278 -17.74 6.46 -3.78
CA VAL A 278 -18.87 7.05 -3.04
C VAL A 278 -18.42 7.66 -1.71
N HIS A 279 -17.50 7.00 -1.00
CA HIS A 279 -16.92 7.55 0.22
C HIS A 279 -16.22 8.89 -0.04
N TYR A 280 -15.36 8.96 -1.05
CA TYR A 280 -14.65 10.20 -1.41
C TYR A 280 -15.59 11.28 -1.95
N GLU A 281 -16.57 10.96 -2.79
CA GLU A 281 -17.60 11.89 -3.29
C GLU A 281 -18.39 12.54 -2.15
N SER A 282 -18.63 11.79 -1.06
CA SER A 282 -19.33 12.30 0.12
C SER A 282 -18.52 13.32 0.94
N GLY A 283 -17.20 13.35 0.76
CA GLY A 283 -16.26 14.11 1.60
C GLY A 283 -15.99 13.49 2.99
N GLY A 284 -16.58 12.33 3.30
CA GLY A 284 -16.39 11.62 4.56
C GLY A 284 -17.10 12.27 5.77
N VAL A 285 -16.93 11.67 6.95
CA VAL A 285 -17.46 12.18 8.21
C VAL A 285 -16.75 13.48 8.59
N SER A 286 -17.50 14.58 8.65
CA SER A 286 -16.98 15.87 9.09
C SER A 286 -16.58 15.85 10.56
N ARG A 287 -15.30 16.13 10.84
CA ARG A 287 -14.71 16.24 12.17
C ARG A 287 -13.46 17.13 12.17
N PRO A 288 -12.99 17.64 13.32
CA PRO A 288 -11.87 18.58 13.38
C PRO A 288 -10.57 18.09 12.75
N SER A 289 -10.32 16.77 12.76
CA SER A 289 -9.13 16.14 12.20
C SER A 289 -9.22 15.86 10.69
N LEU A 290 -10.41 15.98 10.09
CA LEU A 290 -10.66 15.65 8.68
C LEU A 290 -9.68 16.42 7.78
N ASP A 291 -9.03 15.71 6.87
CA ASP A 291 -8.09 16.34 5.95
C ASP A 291 -8.80 17.37 5.08
N LYS A 292 -8.17 18.53 4.86
CA LYS A 292 -8.74 19.64 4.09
C LYS A 292 -8.96 19.29 2.62
N ALA A 293 -8.24 18.30 2.09
CA ALA A 293 -8.45 17.78 0.75
C ALA A 293 -9.75 16.96 0.63
N MET A 294 -10.32 16.49 1.74
CA MET A 294 -11.62 15.81 1.75
C MET A 294 -12.75 16.83 1.57
N SER A 295 -13.09 17.09 0.32
CA SER A 295 -14.21 17.94 -0.08
C SER A 295 -15.17 17.14 -0.95
N PRO A 296 -16.50 17.25 -0.75
CA PRO A 296 -17.45 16.56 -1.61
C PRO A 296 -17.31 16.98 -3.08
N PHE A 297 -17.49 16.01 -3.96
CA PHE A 297 -17.55 16.21 -5.40
C PHE A 297 -18.58 15.26 -6.01
N LEU A 298 -18.91 15.47 -7.28
CA LEU A 298 -19.86 14.63 -8.01
C LEU A 298 -19.22 14.18 -9.30
N LEU A 299 -19.31 12.88 -9.57
CA LEU A 299 -19.01 12.25 -10.83
C LEU A 299 -20.32 11.77 -11.47
N THR A 300 -20.42 11.91 -12.78
CA THR A 300 -21.38 11.15 -13.57
C THR A 300 -21.01 9.66 -13.57
N ASP A 301 -21.97 8.79 -13.90
CA ASP A 301 -21.72 7.34 -14.07
C ASP A 301 -20.57 7.06 -15.05
N GLN A 302 -20.40 7.91 -16.08
CA GLN A 302 -19.34 7.75 -17.04
C GLN A 302 -17.98 8.18 -16.48
N GLU A 303 -17.93 9.28 -15.73
CA GLU A 303 -16.70 9.75 -15.07
C GLU A 303 -16.22 8.76 -14.01
N SER A 304 -17.14 8.16 -13.23
CA SER A 304 -16.80 7.10 -12.29
C SER A 304 -16.19 5.88 -13.00
N LYS A 305 -16.80 5.43 -14.11
CA LYS A 305 -16.24 4.34 -14.94
C LYS A 305 -14.89 4.69 -15.54
N ASP A 306 -14.70 5.92 -16.00
CA ASP A 306 -13.43 6.40 -16.55
C ASP A 306 -12.34 6.43 -15.47
N LEU A 307 -12.67 6.90 -14.25
CA LEU A 307 -11.77 6.87 -13.09
C LEU A 307 -11.39 5.44 -12.70
N ILE A 308 -12.34 4.50 -12.65
CA ILE A 308 -12.06 3.08 -12.39
C ILE A 308 -11.21 2.49 -13.53
N ALA A 309 -11.48 2.84 -14.78
CA ALA A 309 -10.67 2.41 -15.92
C ALA A 309 -9.22 2.87 -15.77
N PHE A 310 -8.99 4.12 -15.34
CA PHE A 310 -7.67 4.62 -14.98
C PHE A 310 -7.03 3.80 -13.87
N LEU A 311 -7.70 3.56 -12.74
CA LEU A 311 -7.16 2.75 -11.64
C LEU A 311 -6.81 1.33 -12.09
N GLY A 312 -7.54 0.78 -13.07
CA GLY A 312 -7.24 -0.49 -13.71
C GLY A 312 -5.91 -0.50 -14.46
N THR A 313 -5.51 0.63 -15.04
CA THR A 313 -4.20 0.76 -15.71
C THR A 313 -3.02 0.69 -14.74
N LEU A 314 -3.25 0.81 -13.43
CA LEU A 314 -2.23 0.68 -12.38
C LEU A 314 -1.95 -0.78 -12.00
N THR A 315 -2.65 -1.73 -12.61
CA THR A 315 -2.47 -3.17 -12.41
C THR A 315 -1.50 -3.73 -13.44
N ALA A 316 -0.45 -4.41 -12.96
CA ALA A 316 0.47 -5.11 -13.84
C ALA A 316 -0.20 -6.34 -14.49
N GLU A 317 0.12 -6.63 -15.75
CA GLU A 317 -0.51 -7.72 -16.52
C GLU A 317 -0.18 -9.12 -15.99
N LYS A 318 0.98 -9.28 -15.36
CA LYS A 318 1.44 -10.57 -14.82
C LYS A 318 2.47 -10.36 -13.71
N GLN A 319 2.37 -11.12 -12.62
CA GLN A 319 3.41 -11.18 -11.58
C GLN A 319 3.48 -12.60 -11.01
N ASP A 320 4.52 -13.35 -11.38
CA ASP A 320 4.75 -14.71 -10.90
C ASP A 320 5.63 -14.67 -9.65
N ILE A 321 5.16 -15.26 -8.54
CA ILE A 321 5.91 -15.33 -7.28
C ILE A 321 6.04 -16.82 -6.92
N PRO A 322 7.13 -17.49 -7.30
CA PRO A 322 7.29 -18.90 -6.98
C PRO A 322 7.42 -19.08 -5.48
N LEU A 323 6.78 -20.10 -4.89
CA LEU A 323 6.98 -20.42 -3.48
C LEU A 323 8.41 -20.93 -3.25
N PRO A 324 9.05 -20.59 -2.12
CA PRO A 324 10.36 -21.13 -1.79
C PRO A 324 10.26 -22.59 -1.33
N THR A 325 11.32 -23.36 -1.55
CA THR A 325 11.56 -24.59 -0.79
C THR A 325 12.17 -24.19 0.55
N LEU A 326 11.53 -24.56 1.66
CA LEU A 326 12.04 -24.22 3.00
C LEU A 326 13.25 -25.09 3.38
N PRO A 327 14.29 -24.53 4.02
CA PRO A 327 15.42 -25.28 4.56
C PRO A 327 15.00 -26.29 5.63
N ASN A 328 15.67 -27.45 5.67
CA ASN A 328 15.42 -28.53 6.65
C ASN A 328 16.70 -28.98 7.37
#